data_AF-A0A7S0Q4G2-F1
#
_entry.id   AF-A0A7S0Q4G2-F1
#
_cell.length_a   1.000
_cell.length_b   1.000
_cell.length_c   1.000
_cell.angle_alpha   90.00
_cell.angle_beta   90.00
_cell.angle_gamma   90.00
#
_symmetry.space_group_name_H-M   'P 1'
#
loop_
_entity.id
_entity.type
_entity.pdbx_description
1 polymer ?
#
loop_
_entity_poly.entity_id
_entity_poly.type
_entity_poly.pdbx_seq_one_letter_code
_entity_poly.pdbx_strand_id
1 'polypeptide(L)'
;KLEVILKSWIPCGLCLRDLIIDYLPSPVVAQKYRVLNVYGGPQDDEAAAAIRNCDPNGPVMMYVAKMVPTSDNSHFYAFGRVFAGTLKPGMEVRIQGSNYS
;
A
#
# COMPACT_ATOMS: atom_id res chain seq x y z
N LYS A 1 21.97 17.56 27.63
CA LYS A 1 20.99 17.95 28.68
C LYS A 1 19.69 18.50 28.07
N LEU A 2 19.74 19.50 27.19
CA LEU A 2 18.56 20.04 26.49
C LEU A 2 17.81 19.01 25.63
N GLU A 3 18.52 18.17 24.87
CA GLU A 3 17.90 17.14 24.02
C GLU A 3 17.02 16.16 24.80
N VAL A 4 17.47 15.73 25.99
CA VAL A 4 16.72 14.80 26.86
C VAL A 4 15.46 15.48 27.41
N ILE A 5 15.58 16.76 27.81
CA ILE A 5 14.43 17.56 28.26
C ILE A 5 13.42 17.73 27.14
N LEU A 6 13.85 18.06 25.93
CA LEU A 6 12.97 18.25 24.77
C LEU A 6 12.28 16.95 24.35
N LYS A 7 12.98 15.81 24.35
CA LYS A 7 12.39 14.50 24.06
C LYS A 7 11.29 14.12 25.06
N SER A 8 11.45 14.49 26.33
CA SER A 8 10.45 14.24 27.37
C SER A 8 9.30 15.25 27.35
N TRP A 9 9.57 16.50 26.97
CA TRP A 9 8.59 17.59 27.01
C TRP A 9 7.71 17.62 25.75
N ILE A 10 8.31 17.39 24.58
CA ILE A 10 7.60 17.32 23.29
C ILE A 10 8.04 16.06 22.55
N PRO A 11 7.42 14.90 22.86
CA PRO A 11 7.70 13.67 22.14
C PRO A 11 7.21 13.78 20.69
N CYS A 12 8.12 14.09 19.76
CA CYS A 12 7.81 14.29 18.34
C CYS A 12 7.03 13.11 17.71
N GLY A 13 7.32 11.88 18.15
CA GLY A 13 6.60 10.70 17.67
C GLY A 13 5.10 10.71 17.98
N LEU A 14 4.68 11.25 19.13
CA LEU A 14 3.27 11.36 19.48
C LEU A 14 2.60 12.45 18.63
N CYS A 15 3.24 13.61 18.53
CA CYS A 15 2.72 14.72 17.72
C CYS A 15 2.57 14.31 16.24
N LEU A 16 3.56 13.62 15.68
CA LEU A 16 3.52 13.15 14.29
C LEU A 16 2.45 12.07 14.09
N ARG A 17 2.31 11.14 15.05
CA ARG A 17 1.25 10.12 14.99
C ARG A 17 -0.13 10.76 14.94
N ASP A 18 -0.39 11.72 15.82
CA ASP A 18 -1.69 12.38 15.90
C ASP A 18 -1.97 13.15 14.60
N LEU A 19 -0.97 13.85 14.06
CA LEU A 19 -1.08 14.51 12.75
C LEU A 19 -1.37 13.50 11.60
N ILE A 20 -0.73 12.33 11.61
CA ILE A 20 -0.98 11.28 10.61
C ILE A 20 -2.42 10.78 10.72
N ILE A 21 -2.89 10.48 11.94
CA ILE A 21 -4.24 9.93 12.17
C ILE A 21 -5.31 10.95 11.77
N ASP A 22 -5.12 12.21 12.13
CA ASP A 22 -6.15 13.24 11.96
C ASP A 22 -6.25 13.76 10.52
N TYR A 23 -5.12 13.83 9.80
CA TYR A 23 -5.07 14.50 8.50
C TYR A 23 -4.83 13.58 7.30
N LEU A 24 -4.26 12.38 7.47
CA LEU A 24 -4.07 11.46 6.35
C LEU A 24 -5.31 10.58 6.17
N PRO A 25 -5.92 10.55 4.97
CA PRO A 25 -7.09 9.75 4.73
C PRO A 25 -6.74 8.25 4.78
N SER A 26 -7.62 7.48 5.41
CA SER A 26 -7.54 6.03 5.39
C SER A 26 -7.61 5.48 3.95
N PRO A 27 -7.07 4.28 3.68
CA PRO A 27 -7.10 3.70 2.34
C PRO A 27 -8.52 3.55 1.77
N VAL A 28 -9.51 3.29 2.62
CA VAL A 28 -10.94 3.17 2.24
C VAL A 28 -11.49 4.48 1.68
N VAL A 29 -11.02 5.62 2.20
CA VAL A 29 -11.38 6.95 1.68
C VAL A 29 -10.52 7.30 0.47
N ALA A 30 -9.21 7.06 0.57
CA ALA A 30 -8.25 7.49 -0.42
C ALA A 30 -8.36 6.75 -1.77
N GLN A 31 -8.66 5.45 -1.75
CA GLN A 31 -8.72 4.65 -2.97
C GLN A 31 -9.87 5.06 -3.89
N LYS A 32 -10.96 5.60 -3.34
CA LYS A 32 -12.13 6.04 -4.13
C LYS A 32 -11.77 7.03 -5.22
N TYR A 33 -10.92 8.01 -4.91
CA TYR A 33 -10.44 9.01 -5.87
C TYR A 33 -9.10 8.63 -6.51
N ARG A 34 -8.32 7.71 -5.93
CA ARG A 34 -7.01 7.31 -6.47
C ARG A 34 -7.08 6.21 -7.51
N VAL A 35 -8.17 5.42 -7.56
CA VAL A 35 -8.33 4.31 -8.50
C VAL A 35 -8.04 4.72 -9.95
N LEU A 36 -8.47 5.92 -10.34
CA LEU A 36 -8.26 6.50 -11.68
C LEU A 36 -6.78 6.65 -12.05
N ASN A 37 -5.91 6.85 -11.07
CA ASN A 37 -4.48 7.07 -11.29
C ASN A 37 -3.67 5.78 -11.15
N VAL A 38 -4.16 4.80 -10.37
CA VAL A 38 -3.41 3.56 -10.07
C VAL A 38 -3.83 2.39 -10.93
N TYR A 39 -5.00 2.46 -11.58
CA TYR A 39 -5.54 1.40 -12.42
C TYR A 39 -5.72 1.90 -13.86
N GLY A 40 -5.01 1.27 -14.79
CA GLY A 40 -5.05 1.61 -16.21
C GLY A 40 -6.16 0.91 -17.01
N GLY A 41 -6.89 -0.02 -16.40
CA GLY A 41 -8.00 -0.71 -17.06
C GLY A 41 -9.32 0.07 -17.05
N PRO A 42 -10.40 -0.53 -17.60
CA PRO A 42 -11.74 0.04 -17.57
C PRO A 42 -12.22 0.32 -16.14
N GLN A 43 -12.90 1.44 -15.91
CA GLN A 43 -13.28 1.87 -14.55
C GLN A 43 -14.55 1.19 -14.01
N ASP A 44 -15.24 0.47 -14.88
CA ASP A 44 -16.47 -0.29 -14.69
C ASP A 44 -16.23 -1.79 -14.45
N ASP A 45 -14.97 -2.24 -14.48
CA ASP A 45 -14.63 -3.63 -14.24
C ASP A 45 -14.57 -3.99 -12.75
N GLU A 46 -14.52 -5.29 -12.47
CA GLU A 46 -14.53 -5.82 -11.11
C GLU A 46 -13.28 -5.39 -10.32
N ALA A 47 -12.11 -5.31 -10.99
CA ALA A 47 -10.86 -4.93 -10.36
C ALA A 47 -10.86 -3.46 -9.93
N ALA A 48 -11.31 -2.53 -10.79
CA ALA A 48 -11.47 -1.12 -10.47
C ALA A 48 -12.49 -0.94 -9.35
N ALA A 49 -13.61 -1.66 -9.38
CA ALA A 49 -14.61 -1.61 -8.29
C ALA A 49 -14.03 -2.09 -6.95
N ALA A 50 -13.30 -3.21 -6.95
CA ALA A 50 -12.67 -3.76 -5.76
C ALA A 50 -11.58 -2.84 -5.19
N ILE A 51 -10.73 -2.26 -6.05
CA ILE A 51 -9.74 -1.25 -5.66
C ILE A 51 -10.44 -0.02 -5.09
N ARG A 52 -11.50 0.48 -5.73
CA ARG A 52 -12.24 1.67 -5.27
C ARG A 52 -12.83 1.47 -3.88
N ASN A 53 -13.26 0.26 -3.57
CA ASN A 53 -13.90 -0.10 -2.31
C ASN A 53 -12.93 -0.61 -1.23
N CYS A 54 -11.64 -0.79 -1.53
CA CYS A 54 -10.67 -1.42 -0.64
C CYS A 54 -11.14 -2.82 -0.18
N ASP A 55 -11.77 -3.59 -1.07
CA ASP A 55 -12.45 -4.84 -0.70
C ASP A 55 -11.44 -5.98 -0.45
N PRO A 56 -11.35 -6.55 0.77
CA PRO A 56 -10.46 -7.66 1.07
C PRO A 56 -10.89 -9.00 0.44
N ASN A 57 -12.15 -9.12 0.00
CA ASN A 57 -12.71 -10.33 -0.60
C ASN A 57 -12.75 -10.28 -2.14
N GLY A 58 -12.45 -9.14 -2.73
CA GLY A 58 -12.40 -8.96 -4.18
C GLY A 58 -11.17 -9.60 -4.84
N PRO A 59 -11.01 -9.42 -6.17
CA PRO A 59 -9.82 -9.86 -6.88
C PRO A 59 -8.54 -9.28 -6.27
N VAL A 60 -7.49 -10.10 -6.19
CA VAL A 60 -6.20 -9.68 -5.64
C VAL A 60 -5.52 -8.72 -6.60
N MET A 61 -5.40 -7.46 -6.17
CA MET A 61 -4.72 -6.40 -6.90
C MET A 61 -3.60 -5.85 -6.04
N MET A 62 -2.35 -6.15 -6.41
CA MET A 62 -1.15 -5.65 -5.74
C MET A 62 -0.25 -4.92 -6.74
N TYR A 63 0.29 -3.78 -6.32
CA TYR A 63 1.34 -3.08 -7.05
C TYR A 63 2.68 -3.27 -6.35
N VAL A 64 3.68 -3.77 -7.10
CA VAL A 64 5.06 -3.89 -6.63
C VAL A 64 5.80 -2.59 -6.94
N ALA A 65 6.24 -1.88 -5.91
CA ALA A 65 6.94 -0.60 -6.05
C ALA A 65 8.46 -0.77 -6.13
N LYS A 66 9.02 -1.80 -5.47
CA LYS A 66 10.46 -2.01 -5.42
C LYS A 66 10.81 -3.49 -5.18
N MET A 67 11.85 -3.96 -5.86
CA MET A 67 12.52 -5.21 -5.52
C MET A 67 13.60 -4.93 -4.47
N VAL A 68 13.50 -5.55 -3.31
CA VAL A 68 14.44 -5.39 -2.19
C VAL A 68 15.33 -6.63 -2.13
N PRO A 69 16.66 -6.49 -2.27
CA PRO A 69 17.56 -7.65 -2.17
C PRO A 69 17.60 -8.17 -0.73
N THR A 70 17.77 -9.47 -0.60
CA THR A 70 18.08 -10.08 0.69
C THR A 70 19.51 -9.80 1.11
N SER A 71 19.83 -9.89 2.41
CA SER A 71 21.17 -9.58 2.93
C SER A 71 22.27 -10.48 2.36
N ASP A 72 21.90 -11.68 1.94
CA ASP A 72 22.75 -12.67 1.28
C ASP A 72 22.74 -12.54 -0.27
N ASN A 73 22.02 -11.56 -0.83
CA ASN A 73 21.86 -11.32 -2.27
C ASN A 73 21.39 -12.54 -3.09
N SER A 74 20.77 -13.53 -2.45
CA SER A 74 20.34 -14.76 -3.13
C SER A 74 19.02 -14.59 -3.88
N HIS A 75 18.13 -13.71 -3.40
CA HIS A 75 16.83 -13.46 -3.99
C HIS A 75 16.34 -12.04 -3.68
N PHE A 76 15.20 -11.67 -4.26
CA PHE A 76 14.57 -10.37 -4.06
C PHE A 76 13.18 -10.53 -3.48
N TYR A 77 12.85 -9.66 -2.52
CA TYR A 77 11.49 -9.45 -2.06
C TYR A 77 10.80 -8.39 -2.88
N ALA A 78 9.63 -8.71 -3.43
CA ALA A 78 8.75 -7.74 -4.04
C ALA A 78 8.06 -6.92 -2.93
N PHE A 79 8.47 -5.67 -2.76
CA PHE A 79 7.83 -4.73 -1.84
C PHE A 79 6.77 -3.92 -2.57
N GLY A 80 5.57 -3.88 -2.01
CA GLY A 80 4.43 -3.28 -2.67
C GLY A 80 3.22 -3.11 -1.77
N ARG A 81 2.12 -2.67 -2.37
CA ARG A 81 0.84 -2.45 -1.68
C ARG A 81 -0.24 -3.29 -2.31
N VAL A 82 -1.03 -3.95 -1.46
CA VAL A 82 -2.31 -4.56 -1.83
C VAL A 82 -3.38 -3.47 -1.85
N PHE A 83 -4.06 -3.34 -2.99
CA PHE A 83 -5.16 -2.40 -3.20
C PHE A 83 -6.52 -3.07 -3.04
N ALA A 84 -6.64 -4.34 -3.42
CA ALA A 84 -7.82 -5.17 -3.25
C ALA A 84 -7.44 -6.63 -3.05
N GLY A 85 -8.35 -7.40 -2.44
CA GLY A 85 -8.17 -8.81 -2.12
C GLY A 85 -7.23 -9.06 -0.93
N THR A 86 -6.99 -10.34 -0.66
CA THR A 86 -6.11 -10.79 0.43
C THR A 86 -5.08 -11.78 -0.12
N LEU A 87 -3.79 -11.43 -0.03
CA LEU A 87 -2.69 -12.33 -0.38
C LEU A 87 -2.42 -13.33 0.75
N LYS A 88 -2.19 -14.59 0.37
CA LYS A 88 -1.82 -15.67 1.29
C LYS A 88 -0.60 -16.44 0.74
N PRO A 89 0.26 -16.98 1.62
CA PRO A 89 1.35 -17.87 1.19
C PRO A 89 0.83 -19.06 0.40
N GLY A 90 1.53 -19.44 -0.67
CA GLY A 90 1.15 -20.56 -1.55
C GLY A 90 0.02 -20.26 -2.53
N MET A 91 -0.50 -19.03 -2.56
CA MET A 91 -1.50 -18.60 -3.54
C MET A 91 -0.84 -18.48 -4.92
N GLU A 92 -1.44 -19.09 -5.93
CA GLU A 92 -1.07 -18.85 -7.33
C GLU A 92 -1.54 -17.44 -7.73
N VAL A 93 -0.60 -16.63 -8.21
CA VAL A 93 -0.86 -15.25 -8.61
C VAL A 93 -0.29 -14.99 -10.00
N ARG A 94 -1.00 -14.17 -10.76
CA ARG A 94 -0.55 -13.74 -12.09
C ARG A 94 0.28 -12.46 -11.98
N ILE A 95 1.56 -12.55 -12.30
CA ILE A 95 2.46 -11.40 -12.33
C ILE A 95 2.34 -10.71 -13.69
N GLN A 96 1.98 -9.43 -13.69
CA GLN A 96 1.89 -8.60 -14.89
C GLN A 96 3.13 -7.72 -15.00
N GLY A 97 3.88 -7.87 -16.10
CA GLY A 97 5.03 -7.02 -16.41
C GLY A 97 4.60 -5.67 -17.00
N SER A 98 5.56 -4.76 -17.19
CA SER A 98 5.30 -3.41 -17.71
C SER A 98 4.69 -3.35 -19.11
N ASN A 99 4.87 -4.41 -19.92
CA ASN A 99 4.42 -4.47 -21.31
C ASN A 99 3.11 -5.27 -21.45
N TYR A 100 2.44 -5.58 -20.34
CA TYR A 100 1.17 -6.29 -20.36
C TYR A 100 0.07 -5.38 -20.95
N SER A 101 -0.70 -5.90 -21.91
CA SER A 101 -1.82 -5.25 -22.59
C SER A 101 -3.11 -5.99 -22.37
#